data_AF-A0A6I5BZI3-F1
#
_entry.id   AF-A0A6I5BZI3-F1
#
_cell.length_a   1.000
_cell.length_b   1.000
_cell.length_c   1.000
_cell.angle_alpha   90.00
_cell.angle_beta   90.00
_cell.angle_gamma   90.00
#
_symmetry.space_group_name_H-M   'P 1'
#
loop_
_entity.id
_entity.type
_entity.pdbx_description
1 polymer ?
#
loop_
_entity_poly.entity_id
_entity_poly.type
_entity_poly.pdbx_seq_one_letter_code
_entity_poly.pdbx_strand_id
1 'polypeptide(L)'
;MSSENGSGAGGAEGAPPEQLALIRESVRKAKEPRAKPRTWRGAALAPQLPVARVLVDKGVLHLDRTFDYAVPAELDADAQPGVRVRVRFGAGRHRVREGRREGGGLIDGFLVERR
;
A
#
# COMPACT_ATOMS: atom_id res chain seq x y z
N MET A 1 -7.13 40.50 16.50
CA MET A 1 -5.77 40.94 16.89
C MET A 1 -5.29 39.99 17.97
N SER A 2 -4.09 39.44 18.02
CA SER A 2 -3.07 39.03 17.06
C SER A 2 -2.15 38.09 17.88
N SER A 3 -1.54 37.14 17.19
CA SER A 3 -0.64 36.10 17.72
C SER A 3 0.62 36.65 18.40
N GLU A 4 1.13 35.94 19.41
CA GLU A 4 2.56 35.92 19.70
C GLU A 4 2.94 34.57 20.35
N ASN A 5 3.59 33.70 19.58
CA ASN A 5 4.34 32.56 20.12
C ASN A 5 5.80 32.77 19.73
N GLY A 6 6.62 33.07 20.75
CA GLY A 6 8.05 33.30 20.64
C GLY A 6 8.79 32.07 20.12
N SER A 7 9.63 32.30 19.11
CA SER A 7 10.57 31.34 18.55
C SER A 7 11.73 31.11 19.52
N GLY A 8 11.75 29.94 20.17
CA GLY A 8 12.93 29.42 20.86
C GLY A 8 13.85 28.73 19.86
N ALA A 9 15.00 29.34 19.60
CA ALA A 9 16.09 28.80 18.80
C ALA A 9 16.71 27.57 19.48
N GLY A 10 16.81 26.46 18.74
CA GLY A 10 17.54 25.25 19.13
C GLY A 10 18.23 24.68 17.89
N GLY A 11 19.56 24.76 17.87
CA GLY A 11 20.38 24.71 16.67
C GLY A 11 20.40 23.40 15.89
N ALA A 12 20.25 23.55 14.56
CA ALA A 12 20.80 22.67 13.54
C ALA A 12 20.96 23.46 12.22
N GLU A 13 21.47 24.69 12.28
CA GLU A 13 21.91 25.44 11.10
C GLU A 13 23.34 25.00 10.76
N GLY A 14 23.51 24.25 9.66
CA GLY A 14 24.84 24.12 9.03
C GLY A 14 25.37 22.72 8.71
N ALA A 15 24.58 21.64 8.83
CA ALA A 15 24.93 20.41 8.12
C ALA A 15 24.34 20.51 6.70
N PRO A 16 25.14 20.77 5.66
CA PRO A 16 24.60 20.94 4.33
C PRO A 16 23.98 19.60 3.88
N PRO A 17 22.90 19.61 3.08
CA PRO A 17 22.22 18.40 2.62
C PRO A 17 23.06 17.57 1.63
N GLU A 18 24.37 17.81 1.55
CA GLU A 18 25.33 17.22 0.62
C GLU A 18 25.34 15.70 0.71
N GLN A 19 25.18 15.13 1.91
CA GLN A 19 25.10 13.68 2.08
C GLN A 19 23.87 13.08 1.36
N LEU A 20 22.73 13.78 1.36
CA LEU A 20 21.53 13.36 0.61
C LEU A 20 21.69 13.62 -0.89
N ALA A 21 22.45 14.65 -1.29
CA ALA A 21 22.76 14.92 -2.69
C ALA A 21 23.62 13.78 -3.30
N LEU A 22 24.66 13.33 -2.59
CA LEU A 22 25.50 12.20 -2.98
C LEU A 22 24.70 10.89 -3.13
N ILE A 23 23.77 10.61 -2.20
CA ILE A 23 22.87 9.45 -2.28
C ILE A 23 21.96 9.55 -3.50
N ARG A 24 21.35 10.72 -3.76
CA ARG A 24 20.47 10.92 -4.93
C ARG A 24 21.22 10.77 -6.26
N GLU A 25 22.46 11.23 -6.33
CA GLU A 25 23.30 11.08 -7.51
C GLU A 25 23.66 9.60 -7.76
N SER A 26 23.97 8.87 -6.68
CA SER A 26 24.25 7.43 -6.72
C SER A 26 23.04 6.62 -7.19
N VAL A 27 21.85 6.90 -6.64
CA VAL A 27 20.59 6.28 -7.06
C VAL A 27 20.23 6.61 -8.51
N ARG A 28 20.52 7.83 -8.98
CA ARG A 28 20.28 8.22 -10.38
C ARG A 28 21.26 7.56 -11.36
N LYS A 29 22.52 7.37 -10.95
CA LYS A 29 23.57 6.68 -11.73
C LYS A 29 23.37 5.16 -11.75
N ALA A 30 22.76 4.58 -10.73
CA ALA A 30 22.39 3.17 -10.70
C ALA A 30 21.37 2.88 -11.82
N LYS A 31 21.86 2.28 -12.91
CA LYS A 31 21.06 1.79 -14.05
C LYS A 31 20.35 0.47 -13.76
N GLU A 32 20.21 0.11 -12.48
CA GLU A 32 19.48 -1.10 -12.14
C GLU A 32 18.01 -0.91 -12.47
N PRO A 33 17.40 -1.84 -13.22
CA PRO A 33 15.99 -1.75 -13.54
C PRO A 33 15.21 -1.78 -12.23
N ARG A 34 14.50 -0.67 -11.94
CA ARG A 34 13.50 -0.66 -10.87
C ARG A 34 12.60 -1.86 -11.05
N ALA A 35 12.42 -2.63 -9.98
CA ALA A 35 11.50 -3.77 -9.98
C ALA A 35 10.17 -3.32 -10.59
N LYS A 36 9.76 -3.93 -11.71
CA LYS A 36 8.48 -3.62 -12.34
C LYS A 36 7.41 -3.78 -11.27
N PRO A 37 6.53 -2.78 -11.05
CA PRO A 37 5.47 -2.94 -10.07
C PRO A 37 4.67 -4.18 -10.46
N ARG A 38 4.65 -5.20 -9.60
CA ARG A 38 3.86 -6.42 -9.80
C ARG A 38 2.39 -6.01 -9.87
N THR A 39 1.88 -5.82 -11.08
CA THR A 39 0.47 -5.58 -11.31
C THR A 39 -0.20 -6.94 -11.32
N TRP A 40 -0.96 -7.26 -10.27
CA TRP A 40 -1.76 -8.48 -10.18
C TRP A 40 -2.97 -8.53 -11.15
N ARG A 41 -2.91 -7.77 -12.25
CA ARG A 41 -3.89 -7.81 -13.34
C ARG A 41 -3.64 -9.04 -14.19
N GLY A 42 -4.69 -9.82 -14.40
CA GLY A 42 -4.61 -11.08 -15.16
C GLY A 42 -3.86 -12.22 -14.46
N ALA A 43 -3.49 -12.06 -13.19
CA ALA A 43 -2.88 -13.15 -12.43
C ALA A 43 -3.89 -14.30 -12.27
N ALA A 44 -3.42 -15.54 -12.48
CA ALA A 44 -4.23 -16.73 -12.22
C ALA A 44 -4.72 -16.72 -10.77
N LEU A 45 -5.99 -17.03 -10.56
CA LEU A 45 -6.57 -17.12 -9.22
C LEU A 45 -6.13 -18.42 -8.54
N ALA A 46 -6.11 -18.40 -7.21
CA ALA A 46 -5.92 -19.59 -6.41
C ALA A 46 -6.95 -20.68 -6.80
N PRO A 47 -6.53 -21.95 -6.91
CA PRO A 47 -7.41 -23.04 -7.33
C PRO A 47 -8.46 -23.36 -6.25
N GLN A 48 -8.15 -23.07 -4.98
CA GLN A 48 -9.03 -23.30 -3.84
C GLN A 48 -9.28 -21.98 -3.12
N LEU A 49 -10.52 -21.76 -2.67
CA LEU A 49 -10.93 -20.60 -1.89
C LEU A 49 -10.40 -19.25 -2.44
N PRO A 50 -10.69 -18.89 -3.70
CA PRO A 50 -10.03 -17.78 -4.40
C PRO A 50 -10.33 -16.39 -3.82
N VAL A 51 -11.23 -16.28 -2.85
CA VAL A 51 -11.64 -15.02 -2.26
C VAL A 51 -11.14 -14.93 -0.81
N ALA A 52 -10.40 -13.87 -0.52
CA ALA A 52 -10.02 -13.48 0.82
C ALA A 52 -10.94 -12.36 1.32
N ARG A 53 -11.49 -12.50 2.53
CA ARG A 53 -12.10 -11.37 3.24
C ARG A 53 -11.02 -10.65 4.04
N VAL A 54 -10.84 -9.36 3.78
CA VAL A 54 -9.80 -8.55 4.42
C VAL A 54 -10.43 -7.42 5.22
N LEU A 55 -10.04 -7.30 6.49
CA LEU A 55 -10.29 -6.11 7.29
C LEU A 55 -9.21 -5.07 6.95
N VAL A 56 -9.63 -3.92 6.45
CA VAL A 56 -8.70 -2.86 6.03
C VAL A 56 -8.41 -1.93 7.20
N ASP A 57 -7.12 -1.66 7.45
CA ASP A 57 -6.69 -0.78 8.52
C ASP A 57 -6.83 0.69 8.09
N LYS A 58 -8.06 1.20 8.12
CA LYS A 58 -8.39 2.60 7.84
C LYS A 58 -9.15 3.15 9.03
N GLY A 59 -8.62 4.18 9.69
CA GLY A 59 -9.15 4.77 10.93
C GLY A 59 -10.49 5.52 10.83
N VAL A 60 -11.41 5.05 9.99
CA VAL A 60 -12.76 5.60 9.86
C VAL A 60 -13.80 4.49 10.10
N LEU A 61 -14.74 4.73 11.02
CA LEU A 61 -15.69 3.72 11.50
C LEU A 61 -16.54 3.08 10.39
N HIS A 62 -16.90 3.84 9.36
CA HIS A 62 -17.70 3.32 8.24
C HIS A 62 -16.96 2.27 7.38
N LEU A 63 -15.67 2.05 7.62
CA LEU A 63 -14.84 1.05 6.95
C LEU A 63 -14.43 -0.11 7.87
N ASP A 64 -14.95 -0.17 9.09
CA ASP A 64 -14.75 -1.29 10.01
C ASP A 64 -15.61 -2.51 9.59
N ARG A 65 -15.28 -3.03 8.41
CA ARG A 65 -15.93 -4.18 7.79
C ARG A 65 -14.95 -4.88 6.86
N THR A 66 -15.21 -6.15 6.60
CA THR A 66 -14.41 -6.91 5.64
C THR A 66 -14.76 -6.57 4.20
N PHE A 67 -13.74 -6.61 3.34
CA PHE A 67 -13.85 -6.46 1.89
C PHE A 67 -13.30 -7.70 1.19
N ASP A 68 -13.94 -8.09 0.10
CA ASP A 68 -13.55 -9.26 -0.67
C ASP A 68 -12.43 -8.91 -1.66
N TYR A 69 -11.37 -9.73 -1.65
CA TYR A 69 -10.21 -9.62 -2.53
C TYR A 69 -9.93 -10.96 -3.22
N ALA A 70 -9.55 -10.88 -4.48
CA ALA A 70 -9.09 -12.05 -5.23
C ALA A 70 -7.67 -12.44 -4.82
N VAL A 71 -7.46 -13.71 -4.49
CA VAL A 71 -6.16 -14.29 -4.13
C VAL A 71 -5.49 -14.85 -5.39
N PRO A 72 -4.30 -14.36 -5.78
CA PRO A 72 -3.51 -14.96 -6.85
C PRO A 72 -3.01 -16.34 -6.47
N ALA A 73 -2.87 -17.25 -7.45
CA ALA A 73 -2.33 -18.60 -7.26
C ALA A 73 -0.92 -18.59 -6.64
N GLU A 74 -0.10 -17.59 -7.00
CA GLU A 74 1.24 -17.40 -6.42
C GLU A 74 1.22 -17.13 -4.89
N LEU A 75 0.09 -16.69 -4.33
CA LEU A 75 -0.06 -16.37 -2.91
C LEU A 75 -1.00 -17.35 -2.18
N ASP A 76 -1.40 -18.45 -2.82
CA ASP A 76 -2.42 -19.35 -2.30
C ASP A 76 -2.02 -19.97 -0.95
N ALA A 77 -0.77 -20.44 -0.84
CA ALA A 77 -0.27 -21.03 0.40
C ALA A 77 -0.11 -19.99 1.53
N ASP A 78 0.31 -18.78 1.18
CA ASP A 78 0.64 -17.72 2.15
C ASP A 78 -0.59 -16.98 2.66
N ALA A 79 -1.68 -16.97 1.88
CA ALA A 79 -2.92 -16.27 2.23
C ALA A 79 -3.72 -17.03 3.30
N GLN A 80 -3.21 -17.08 4.53
CA GLN A 80 -3.89 -17.69 5.67
C GLN A 80 -4.63 -16.64 6.53
N PRO A 81 -5.72 -17.01 7.21
CA PRO A 81 -6.36 -16.14 8.21
C PRO A 81 -5.36 -15.64 9.26
N GLY A 82 -5.47 -14.36 9.62
CA GLY A 82 -4.56 -13.66 10.54
C GLY A 82 -3.33 -13.04 9.87
N VAL A 83 -3.04 -13.35 8.61
CA VAL A 83 -1.90 -12.77 7.89
C VAL A 83 -2.14 -11.29 7.61
N ARG A 84 -1.11 -10.47 7.87
CA ARG A 84 -1.09 -9.05 7.48
C ARG A 84 -0.88 -8.94 5.99
N VAL A 85 -1.74 -8.17 5.33
CA VAL A 85 -1.76 -8.01 3.88
C VAL A 85 -1.68 -6.55 3.50
N ARG A 86 -1.27 -6.29 2.26
CA ARG A 86 -1.26 -4.95 1.67
C ARG A 86 -2.09 -4.96 0.39
N VAL A 87 -3.22 -4.26 0.43
CA VAL A 87 -4.27 -4.34 -0.60
C VAL A 87 -4.50 -2.99 -1.26
N ARG A 88 -5.06 -3.00 -2.47
CA ARG A 88 -5.52 -1.77 -3.12
C ARG A 88 -6.90 -1.37 -2.59
N PHE A 89 -7.05 -0.11 -2.20
CA PHE A 89 -8.30 0.42 -1.64
C PHE A 89 -8.56 1.86 -2.12
N GLY A 90 -9.84 2.25 -2.21
CA GLY A 90 -10.24 3.63 -2.50
C GLY A 90 -10.27 4.02 -3.98
N ALA A 91 -10.33 3.08 -4.92
CA ALA A 91 -10.38 3.36 -6.37
C ALA A 91 -11.66 4.07 -6.86
N GLY A 92 -12.69 4.20 -6.01
CA GLY A 92 -14.02 4.66 -6.41
C GLY A 92 -14.80 3.64 -7.25
N ARG A 93 -16.11 3.84 -7.43
CA ARG A 93 -16.97 2.91 -8.20
C ARG A 93 -16.74 2.97 -9.71
N HIS A 94 -16.21 4.08 -10.22
CA HIS A 94 -16.04 4.31 -11.66
C HIS A 94 -14.82 3.60 -12.27
N ARG A 95 -13.94 3.00 -11.45
CA ARG A 95 -12.76 2.27 -11.92
C ARG A 95 -12.94 0.77 -11.72
N VAL A 96 -13.87 0.19 -12.47
CA VAL A 96 -14.10 -1.25 -12.53
C VAL A 96 -13.84 -1.73 -13.96
N ARG A 97 -13.00 -2.74 -14.12
CA ARG A 97 -12.75 -3.44 -15.39
C ARG A 97 -12.93 -4.93 -15.17
N GLU A 98 -13.70 -5.58 -16.04
CA GLU A 98 -13.98 -7.04 -15.96
C GLU A 98 -14.50 -7.46 -14.56
N GLY A 99 -15.36 -6.62 -13.95
CA GLY A 99 -15.88 -6.86 -12.59
C GLY A 99 -14.87 -6.60 -11.45
N ARG A 100 -13.61 -6.29 -11.77
CA ARG A 100 -12.56 -6.01 -10.79
C ARG A 100 -12.31 -4.52 -10.62
N ARG A 101 -12.23 -4.06 -9.36
CA ARG A 101 -11.85 -2.68 -9.06
C ARG A 101 -10.36 -2.46 -9.33
N GLU A 102 -10.06 -1.46 -10.15
CA GLU A 102 -8.69 -1.10 -10.53
C GLU A 102 -8.31 0.28 -10.00
N GLY A 103 -7.12 0.39 -9.40
CA GLY A 103 -6.60 1.64 -8.83
C GLY A 103 -6.75 1.69 -7.32
N GLY A 104 -6.76 2.90 -6.76
CA GLY A 104 -6.69 3.09 -5.31
C GLY A 104 -5.26 3.02 -4.77
N GLY A 105 -5.08 3.48 -3.54
CA GLY A 105 -3.82 3.41 -2.81
C GLY A 105 -3.58 2.03 -2.23
N LEU A 106 -2.33 1.71 -1.92
CA LEU A 106 -2.01 0.54 -1.12
C LEU A 106 -2.24 0.86 0.36
N ILE A 107 -3.00 0.01 1.04
CA ILE A 107 -3.27 0.11 2.47
C ILE A 107 -3.03 -1.23 3.12
N ASP A 108 -2.66 -1.20 4.39
CA ASP A 108 -2.50 -2.40 5.19
C ASP A 108 -3.86 -2.95 5.63
N GLY A 109 -3.87 -4.22 5.99
CA GLY A 109 -5.05 -4.90 6.52
C GLY A 109 -4.70 -6.30 7.00
N PHE A 110 -5.73 -7.03 7.41
CA PHE A 110 -5.61 -8.39 7.91
C PHE A 110 -6.60 -9.30 7.18
N LEU A 111 -6.11 -10.45 6.73
CA LEU A 111 -6.96 -11.49 6.17
C LEU A 111 -7.76 -12.14 7.29
N VAL A 112 -9.08 -12.11 7.20
CA VAL A 112 -10.00 -12.65 8.20
C VAL A 112 -10.39 -14.09 7.88
N GLU A 113 -10.71 -14.37 6.62
CA GLU A 113 -11.09 -15.71 6.17
C GLU A 113 -10.86 -15.90 4.66
N ARG A 114 -10.88 -17.16 4.21
CA ARG A 114 -10.88 -17.55 2.80
C ARG A 114 -12.11 -18.38 2.43
N ARG A 115 -12.64 -18.13 1.23
CA ARG A 115 -13.80 -18.84 0.67
C ARG A 115 -13.70 -18.98 -0.84
#